data_AF-A0A945CGJ2-F1
#
_entry.id   AF-A0A945CGJ2-F1
#
_cell.length_a   1.000
_cell.length_b   1.000
_cell.length_c   1.000
_cell.angle_alpha   90.00
_cell.angle_beta   90.00
_cell.angle_gamma   90.00
#
_symmetry.space_group_name_H-M   'P 1'
#
loop_
_entity.id
_entity.type
_entity.pdbx_description
1 polymer ?
#
loop_
_entity_poly.entity_id
_entity_poly.type
_entity_poly.pdbx_seq_one_letter_code
_entity_poly.pdbx_strand_id
1 'polypeptide(L)'
;NGSDSWVAQAHGRLCKPVDLGVARRTHLLPASEADALYMRMLDRLRELNLEPSLLEPNDMLVAVHPSGGILRTPKGDIEVHLANFELLYPRTGTIADLVK
;
A
#
# COMPACT_ATOMS: atom_id res chain seq x y z
N ASN A 1 1.73 -10.90 -8.22
CA ASN A 1 0.74 -9.88 -7.80
C ASN A 1 0.86 -8.75 -8.78
N GLY A 2 0.07 -8.80 -9.84
CA GLY A 2 0.03 -7.79 -10.89
C GLY A 2 -1.42 -7.55 -11.27
N SER A 3 -1.67 -6.72 -12.28
CA SER A 3 -3.02 -6.52 -12.83
C SER A 3 -3.70 -7.83 -13.21
N ASP A 4 -5.03 -7.84 -13.31
CA ASP A 4 -5.80 -9.01 -13.72
C ASP A 4 -5.28 -9.63 -15.03
N SER A 5 -4.83 -8.79 -15.96
CA SER A 5 -4.20 -9.22 -17.21
C SER A 5 -2.87 -9.94 -17.00
N TRP A 6 -2.05 -9.52 -16.04
CA TRP A 6 -0.81 -10.20 -15.68
C TRP A 6 -1.10 -11.52 -14.96
N VAL A 7 -2.06 -11.54 -14.03
CA VAL A 7 -2.45 -12.76 -13.29
C VAL A 7 -3.04 -13.81 -14.23
N ALA A 8 -3.85 -13.40 -15.21
CA ALA A 8 -4.44 -14.30 -16.20
C ALA A 8 -3.39 -14.95 -17.14
N GLN A 9 -2.24 -14.31 -17.32
CA GLN A 9 -1.15 -14.81 -18.18
C GLN A 9 0.03 -15.39 -17.38
N ALA A 10 0.04 -15.22 -16.05
CA ALA A 10 1.16 -15.63 -15.22
C ALA A 10 1.10 -17.13 -14.90
N HIS A 11 2.11 -17.88 -15.38
CA HIS A 11 2.34 -19.27 -15.01
C HIS A 11 3.13 -19.44 -13.68
N GLY A 12 3.00 -18.49 -12.75
CA GLY A 12 3.81 -18.39 -11.53
C GLY A 12 3.03 -18.59 -10.23
N ARG A 13 3.76 -18.79 -9.13
CA ARG A 13 3.16 -18.88 -7.78
C ARG A 13 2.54 -17.54 -7.40
N LEU A 14 1.26 -17.55 -7.07
CA LEU A 14 0.58 -16.40 -6.48
C LEU A 14 1.04 -16.22 -5.03
N CYS A 15 1.41 -15.00 -4.67
CA CYS A 15 1.85 -14.67 -3.33
C CYS A 15 0.80 -13.81 -2.65
N LYS A 16 0.57 -14.01 -1.35
CA LYS A 16 -0.31 -13.11 -0.60
C LYS A 16 0.48 -11.82 -0.31
N PRO A 17 -0.10 -10.63 -0.58
CA PRO A 17 0.46 -9.39 -0.07
C PRO A 17 0.61 -9.47 1.46
N VAL A 18 1.60 -8.76 1.99
CA VAL A 18 1.89 -8.72 3.42
C VAL A 18 1.53 -7.35 3.93
N ASP A 19 0.94 -7.24 5.12
CA ASP A 19 0.68 -5.93 5.71
C ASP A 19 2.00 -5.24 6.10
N LEU A 20 2.03 -3.92 5.97
CA LEU A 20 3.25 -3.13 6.20
C LEU A 20 3.75 -3.27 7.64
N GLY A 21 2.84 -3.43 8.60
CA GLY A 21 3.15 -3.70 10.00
C GLY A 21 3.89 -5.03 10.21
N VAL A 22 3.43 -6.12 9.59
CA VAL A 22 4.13 -7.42 9.60
C VAL A 22 5.43 -7.32 8.83
N ALA A 23 5.46 -6.70 7.65
CA ALA A 23 6.69 -6.56 6.86
C ALA A 23 7.80 -5.87 7.67
N ARG A 24 7.42 -4.87 8.49
CA ARG A 24 8.32 -4.23 9.46
C ARG A 24 8.78 -5.19 10.56
N ARG A 25 7.85 -5.89 11.22
CA ARG A 25 8.15 -6.79 12.35
C ARG A 25 8.96 -8.03 11.96
N THR A 26 8.81 -8.51 10.73
CA THR A 26 9.53 -9.69 10.22
C THR A 26 10.84 -9.36 9.52
N HIS A 27 11.23 -8.08 9.50
CA HIS A 27 12.40 -7.58 8.78
C HIS A 27 12.39 -7.87 7.27
N LEU A 28 11.22 -8.18 6.71
CA LEU A 28 11.03 -8.24 5.26
C LEU A 28 11.26 -6.87 4.62
N LEU A 29 11.00 -5.80 5.39
CA LEU A 29 11.33 -4.43 5.06
C LEU A 29 12.03 -3.74 6.24
N PRO A 30 13.10 -2.96 6.03
CA PRO A 30 13.70 -2.16 7.08
C PRO A 30 12.68 -1.21 7.72
N ALA A 31 12.78 -0.99 9.04
CA ALA A 31 11.83 -0.14 9.75
C ALA A 31 11.76 1.28 9.20
N SER A 32 12.91 1.87 8.86
CA SER A 32 12.98 3.20 8.24
C SER A 32 12.26 3.26 6.89
N GLU A 33 12.38 2.22 6.05
CA GLU A 33 11.66 2.16 4.76
C GLU A 33 10.15 1.97 4.98
N ALA A 34 9.75 1.15 5.94
CA ALA A 34 8.35 0.93 6.27
C ALA A 34 7.67 2.21 6.78
N ASP A 35 8.33 2.91 7.72
CA ASP A 35 7.81 4.14 8.28
C ASP A 35 7.78 5.26 7.22
N ALA A 36 8.78 5.34 6.35
CA ALA A 36 8.78 6.30 5.23
C ALA A 36 7.65 6.02 4.22
N LEU A 37 7.37 4.74 3.92
CA LEU A 37 6.25 4.36 3.06
C LEU A 37 4.91 4.74 3.66
N TYR A 38 4.72 4.46 4.94
CA TYR A 38 3.52 4.81 5.68
C TYR A 38 3.28 6.33 5.65
N MET A 39 4.29 7.12 6.03
CA MET A 39 4.18 8.59 6.05
C MET A 39 3.90 9.17 4.66
N ARG A 40 4.58 8.66 3.62
CA ARG A 40 4.33 9.09 2.23
C ARG A 40 2.90 8.80 1.78
N MET A 41 2.31 7.68 2.19
CA MET A 41 0.90 7.39 1.90
C MET A 41 -0.04 8.35 2.63
N LEU A 42 0.20 8.62 3.93
CA LEU A 42 -0.59 9.59 4.68
C LEU A 42 -0.53 10.98 4.04
N ASP A 43 0.65 11.44 3.64
CA ASP A 43 0.81 12.75 3.00
C ASP A 43 0.08 12.81 1.66
N ARG A 44 0.18 11.77 0.84
CA ARG A 44 -0.56 11.68 -0.42
C ARG A 44 -2.08 11.71 -0.22
N LEU A 45 -2.59 11.07 0.82
CA LEU A 45 -4.03 11.12 1.14
C LEU A 45 -4.45 12.53 1.56
N ARG A 46 -3.62 13.24 2.34
CA ARG A 46 -3.89 14.63 2.72
C ARG A 46 -3.85 15.59 1.54
N GLU A 47 -2.94 15.40 0.59
CA GLU A 47 -2.89 16.13 -0.68
C GLU A 47 -4.18 15.96 -1.49
N LEU A 48 -4.85 14.82 -1.34
CA LEU A 48 -6.15 14.50 -1.94
C LEU A 48 -7.33 14.94 -1.06
N ASN A 49 -7.13 15.79 -0.04
CA ASN A 49 -8.15 16.23 0.92
C ASN A 49 -8.85 15.08 1.67
N LEU A 50 -8.18 13.95 1.84
CA LEU A 50 -8.62 12.84 2.69
C LEU A 50 -7.94 12.94 4.06
N GLU A 51 -8.68 12.61 5.12
CA GLU A 51 -8.17 12.51 6.48
C GLU A 51 -7.80 11.06 6.80
N PRO A 52 -6.50 10.75 6.97
CA PRO A 52 -6.05 9.39 7.20
C PRO A 52 -5.78 9.09 8.68
N SER A 53 -6.26 9.90 9.62
CA SER A 53 -5.91 9.81 11.06
C SER A 53 -6.25 8.48 11.72
N LEU A 54 -7.14 7.69 11.12
CA LEU A 54 -7.55 6.37 11.63
C LEU A 54 -6.77 5.22 10.99
N LEU A 55 -5.97 5.47 9.95
CA LEU A 55 -5.20 4.43 9.28
C LEU A 55 -4.00 4.00 10.10
N GLU A 56 -3.79 2.70 10.19
CA GLU A 56 -2.62 2.09 10.81
C GLU A 56 -1.75 1.39 9.75
N PRO A 57 -0.48 1.03 10.06
CA PRO A 57 0.37 0.32 9.11
C PRO A 57 -0.22 -0.99 8.58
N ASN A 58 -1.08 -1.68 9.35
CA ASN A 58 -1.77 -2.90 8.91
C ASN A 58 -2.86 -2.66 7.85
N ASP A 59 -3.31 -1.41 7.65
CA ASP A 59 -4.23 -1.05 6.57
C ASP A 59 -3.52 -0.86 5.22
N MET A 60 -2.19 -1.03 5.20
CA MET A 60 -1.37 -0.94 4.01
C MET A 60 -0.75 -2.29 3.67
N LEU A 61 -0.80 -2.68 2.40
CA LEU A 61 -0.24 -3.93 1.89
C LEU A 61 0.94 -3.66 0.99
N VAL A 62 1.99 -4.47 1.15
CA VAL A 62 3.14 -4.52 0.25
C VAL A 62 3.14 -5.83 -0.54
N ALA A 63 3.41 -5.72 -1.84
CA ALA A 63 3.53 -6.88 -2.70
C ALA A 63 4.86 -7.61 -2.45
N VAL A 64 4.83 -8.94 -2.56
CA VAL A 64 6.01 -9.80 -2.36
C VAL A 64 6.30 -10.62 -3.60
N HIS A 65 7.58 -10.83 -3.86
CA HIS A 65 8.08 -11.69 -4.92
C HIS A 65 8.06 -13.17 -4.45
N PRO A 66 7.82 -14.14 -5.35
CA PRO A 66 7.85 -15.57 -5.01
C PRO A 66 9.17 -16.06 -4.38
N SER A 67 10.27 -15.35 -4.57
CA SER A 67 11.57 -15.64 -3.94
C SER A 67 11.73 -15.11 -2.51
N GLY A 68 10.71 -14.45 -1.96
CA GLY A 68 10.69 -14.01 -0.55
C GLY A 68 11.12 -12.57 -0.27
N GLY A 69 11.18 -11.70 -1.29
CA GLY A 69 11.47 -10.26 -1.13
C GLY A 69 10.28 -9.35 -1.42
N ILE A 70 10.39 -8.05 -1.12
CA ILE A 70 9.38 -7.04 -1.50
C ILE A 70 9.47 -6.80 -3.02
N LEU A 71 8.31 -6.71 -3.67
CA LEU A 71 8.21 -6.35 -5.07
C LEU A 71 8.41 -4.84 -5.22
N ARG A 72 9.28 -4.47 -6.18
CA ARG A 72 9.57 -3.08 -6.52
C ARG A 72 9.17 -2.80 -7.96
N THR A 73 8.75 -1.57 -8.22
CA THR A 73 8.48 -1.07 -9.57
C THR A 73 9.77 -1.06 -10.40
N PRO A 74 9.71 -0.92 -11.74
CA PRO A 74 10.91 -0.79 -12.58
C PRO A 74 11.82 0.39 -12.20
N LYS A 75 11.29 1.39 -11.49
CA LYS A 75 12.04 2.54 -10.97
C LYS A 75 12.73 2.27 -9.62
N GLY A 76 12.50 1.10 -9.03
CA GLY A 76 13.04 0.68 -7.74
C GLY A 76 12.14 1.03 -6.53
N ASP A 77 11.00 1.68 -6.76
CA ASP A 77 10.05 2.05 -5.71
C ASP A 77 9.30 0.83 -5.17
N ILE A 78 9.02 0.80 -3.88
CA ILE A 78 8.13 -0.21 -3.30
C ILE A 78 6.69 0.17 -3.58
N GLU A 79 5.93 -0.78 -4.11
CA GLU A 79 4.50 -0.64 -4.32
C GLU A 79 3.75 -0.91 -3.01
N VAL A 80 2.91 0.02 -2.60
CA VAL A 80 2.07 -0.06 -1.40
C VAL A 80 0.63 0.27 -1.75
N HIS A 81 -0.30 -0.55 -1.27
CA HIS A 81 -1.73 -0.41 -1.53
C HIS A 81 -2.47 -0.17 -0.22
N LEU A 82 -3.49 0.67 -0.26
CA LEU A 82 -4.43 0.80 0.85
C LEU A 82 -5.45 -0.35 0.78
N ALA A 83 -5.68 -1.02 1.89
CA ALA A 83 -6.63 -2.13 2.00
C ALA A 83 -7.94 -1.74 2.70
N ASN A 84 -7.96 -0.62 3.43
CA ASN A 84 -9.13 -0.18 4.17
C ASN A 84 -9.49 1.28 3.86
N PHE A 85 -10.53 1.45 3.05
CA PHE A 85 -11.03 2.77 2.64
C PHE A 85 -12.11 3.31 3.60
N GLU A 86 -12.68 2.48 4.47
CA GLU A 86 -13.73 2.90 5.42
C GLU A 86 -13.19 3.84 6.50
N LEU A 87 -11.88 3.81 6.73
CA LEU A 87 -11.17 4.67 7.68
C LEU A 87 -10.79 6.04 7.10
N LEU A 88 -11.17 6.31 5.85
CA LEU A 88 -10.94 7.58 5.19
C LEU A 88 -12.19 8.43 5.16
N TYR A 89 -12.03 9.72 5.42
CA TYR A 89 -13.10 10.70 5.25
C TYR A 89 -12.58 12.01 4.64
N PRO A 90 -13.41 12.76 3.91
CA PRO A 90 -13.00 14.06 3.39
C PRO A 90 -12.67 15.03 4.53
N ARG A 91 -11.57 15.77 4.40
CA ARG A 91 -11.24 16.89 5.31
C ARG A 91 -12.22 18.05 5.15
N THR A 92 -12.77 18.21 3.96
CA THR A 92 -13.74 19.24 3.61
C THR A 92 -14.75 18.65 2.62
N GLY A 93 -16.01 19.06 2.72
CA GLY A 93 -17.05 18.63 1.78
C GLY A 93 -17.42 17.15 1.92
N THR A 94 -17.75 16.52 0.80
CA THR A 94 -18.17 15.12 0.71
C THR A 94 -17.24 14.31 -0.18
N ILE A 95 -17.31 12.96 -0.10
CA ILE A 95 -16.52 12.10 -0.99
C ILE A 95 -16.85 12.39 -2.47
N ALA A 96 -18.08 12.80 -2.78
CA ALA A 96 -18.48 13.17 -4.14
C ALA A 96 -17.70 14.36 -4.70
N ASP A 97 -17.13 15.21 -3.85
CA ASP A 97 -16.32 16.35 -4.26
C ASP A 97 -14.88 15.95 -4.65
N LEU A 98 -14.45 14.72 -4.34
CA LEU A 98 -13.14 14.17 -4.69
C LEU A 98 -13.09 13.52 -6.07
N VAL A 99 -14.24 13.31 -6.72
CA VAL A 99 -14.39 12.55 -7.99
C VAL A 99 -14.74 13.46 -9.17
N LYS A 100 -14.63 14.78 -9.00
CA LYS A 100 -14.83 15.78 -10.07
C LYS A 100 -13.50 16.24 -10.64
#